data_AF-A0A0F9HUX2-F1
#
_entry.id   AF-A0A0F9HUX2-F1
#
_cell.length_a   1.000
_cell.length_b   1.000
_cell.length_c   1.000
_cell.angle_alpha   90.00
_cell.angle_beta   90.00
_cell.angle_gamma   90.00
#
_symmetry.space_group_name_H-M   'P 1'
#
loop_
_entity.id
_entity.type
_entity.pdbx_description
1 polymer ?
#
loop_
_entity_poly.entity_id
_entity_poly.type
_entity_poly.pdbx_seq_one_letter_code
_entity_poly.pdbx_strand_id
1 'polypeptide(L)'
;PPIIRPLDLGIPSMDPAAFLYPKHAAMMRSALLGPTARPDTSELPLETTFGEIIAWRAWKVDGGRLTSPYQDTPWQPGEIMEGGDPFKDHGFYAHKRVEHLFAQERENWQVVGTVKLWGNVVEHTEGYRAEFALPHEFHIFHSTFSDSFKDWLKQEYTAAPSSCDSGGGRFLGGGIGSE
;
A
#
# COMPACT_ATOMS: atom_id res chain seq x y z
N PRO A 1 -44.53 14.82 -34.47
CA PRO A 1 -43.42 14.13 -33.76
C PRO A 1 -43.97 13.42 -32.51
N PRO A 2 -43.75 12.11 -32.32
CA PRO A 2 -44.30 11.41 -31.17
C PRO A 2 -43.49 11.72 -29.91
N ILE A 3 -44.22 12.00 -28.84
CA ILE A 3 -43.71 12.27 -27.48
C ILE A 3 -43.42 10.92 -26.83
N ILE A 4 -42.14 10.62 -26.59
CA ILE A 4 -41.70 9.42 -25.87
C ILE A 4 -41.93 9.67 -24.37
N ARG A 5 -42.74 8.81 -23.74
CA ARG A 5 -42.87 8.77 -22.28
C ARG A 5 -41.71 7.97 -21.68
N PRO A 6 -41.18 8.37 -20.50
CA PRO A 6 -40.15 7.60 -19.82
C PRO A 6 -40.72 6.26 -19.30
N LEU A 7 -39.94 5.20 -19.51
CA LEU A 7 -40.18 3.87 -18.96
C LEU A 7 -40.10 3.93 -17.42
N ASP A 8 -41.17 3.50 -16.78
CA ASP A 8 -41.27 3.24 -15.35
C ASP A 8 -40.51 1.94 -15.04
N LEU A 9 -39.21 2.08 -14.74
CA LEU A 9 -38.38 0.97 -14.25
C LEU A 9 -38.63 0.86 -12.75
N GLY A 10 -39.51 -0.07 -12.36
CA GLY A 10 -39.80 -0.40 -10.98
C GLY A 10 -38.55 -0.83 -10.22
N ILE A 11 -37.95 0.11 -9.50
CA ILE A 11 -36.93 -0.17 -8.49
C ILE A 11 -37.66 -0.67 -7.24
N PRO A 12 -37.45 -1.92 -6.79
CA PRO A 12 -38.01 -2.37 -5.53
C PRO A 12 -37.40 -1.56 -4.38
N SER A 13 -38.27 -0.94 -3.59
CA SER A 13 -37.97 -0.27 -2.32
C SER A 13 -37.22 -1.24 -1.38
N MET A 14 -35.93 -1.02 -1.17
CA MET A 14 -35.16 -1.72 -0.14
C MET A 14 -35.50 -1.15 1.25
N ASP A 15 -35.90 -2.05 2.14
CA ASP A 15 -36.16 -1.79 3.56
C ASP A 15 -34.83 -1.56 4.31
N PRO A 16 -34.64 -0.41 5.00
CA PRO A 16 -33.41 -0.11 5.75
C PRO A 16 -33.26 -0.90 7.07
N ALA A 17 -34.18 -1.81 7.43
CA ALA A 17 -34.14 -2.54 8.71
C ALA A 17 -33.48 -3.93 8.68
N ALA A 18 -32.85 -4.36 7.57
CA ALA A 18 -32.31 -5.72 7.43
C ALA A 18 -30.89 -5.95 8.00
N PHE A 19 -30.30 -5.01 8.76
CA PHE A 19 -29.04 -5.22 9.49
C PHE A 19 -29.29 -5.52 10.98
N LEU A 20 -29.94 -6.65 11.23
CA LEU A 20 -29.99 -7.27 12.56
C LEU A 20 -29.32 -8.64 12.45
N TYR A 21 -28.02 -8.69 12.74
CA TYR A 21 -27.28 -9.93 12.98
C TYR A 21 -27.78 -10.57 14.28
N PRO A 22 -28.37 -11.77 14.27
CA PRO A 22 -28.57 -12.57 15.47
C PRO A 22 -27.44 -13.61 15.58
N LYS A 23 -27.09 -13.96 16.83
CA LYS A 23 -25.96 -14.81 17.28
C LYS A 23 -24.71 -13.94 17.43
N HIS A 24 -24.33 -13.49 18.62
CA HIS A 24 -23.67 -14.29 19.65
C HIS A 24 -24.11 -13.81 21.06
N ALA A 25 -25.26 -14.30 21.52
CA ALA A 25 -25.69 -14.20 22.92
C ALA A 25 -25.78 -15.61 23.49
N ALA A 26 -24.63 -16.22 23.81
CA ALA A 26 -24.51 -17.38 24.70
C ALA A 26 -23.03 -17.72 24.90
N MET A 27 -22.42 -17.23 25.98
CA MET A 27 -21.47 -17.96 26.82
C MET A 27 -20.95 -17.02 27.92
N MET A 28 -21.77 -16.81 28.93
CA MET A 28 -21.30 -16.42 30.25
C MET A 28 -21.97 -17.31 31.28
N ARG A 29 -21.21 -18.25 31.84
CA ARG A 29 -21.17 -18.55 33.28
C ARG A 29 -20.10 -19.60 33.61
N SER A 30 -19.34 -19.26 34.65
CA SER A 30 -18.62 -20.13 35.58
C SER A 30 -17.31 -20.79 35.11
N ALA A 31 -16.21 -20.17 35.53
CA ALA A 31 -15.07 -20.90 36.06
C ALA A 31 -14.69 -20.29 37.41
N LEU A 32 -14.70 -21.15 38.44
CA LEU A 32 -14.26 -20.90 39.80
C LEU A 32 -12.76 -20.59 39.80
N LEU A 33 -12.37 -19.69 40.71
CA LEU A 33 -11.01 -19.31 41.05
C LEU A 33 -10.12 -20.55 41.31
N GLY A 34 -9.28 -20.91 40.34
CA GLY A 34 -8.08 -21.71 40.55
C GLY A 34 -6.88 -20.80 40.85
N PRO A 35 -5.84 -21.29 41.57
CA PRO A 35 -4.65 -20.49 41.84
C PRO A 35 -4.02 -20.00 40.55
N THR A 36 -3.82 -18.69 40.45
CA THR A 36 -3.19 -18.00 39.33
C THR A 36 -1.71 -18.37 39.25
N ALA A 37 -1.41 -19.51 38.63
CA ALA A 37 -0.10 -19.73 38.05
C ALA A 37 0.14 -18.56 37.08
N ARG A 38 1.18 -17.77 37.34
CA ARG A 38 1.61 -16.73 36.39
C ARG A 38 1.84 -17.44 35.05
N PRO A 39 1.36 -16.89 33.92
CA PRO A 39 1.70 -17.45 32.62
C PRO A 39 3.23 -17.54 32.55
N ASP A 40 3.69 -18.76 32.29
CA ASP A 40 5.09 -19.08 32.13
C ASP A 40 5.68 -18.13 31.09
N THR A 41 6.70 -17.37 31.47
CA THR A 41 7.40 -16.42 30.60
C THR A 41 8.54 -17.11 29.84
N SER A 42 8.61 -18.45 29.86
CA SER A 42 9.59 -19.23 29.11
C SER A 42 9.00 -19.71 27.79
N GLU A 43 9.02 -18.79 26.82
CA GLU A 43 9.04 -18.96 25.36
C GLU A 43 8.45 -17.67 24.79
N LEU A 44 9.23 -16.58 24.83
CA LEU A 44 8.95 -15.47 23.92
C LEU A 44 8.93 -16.09 22.51
N PRO A 45 7.83 -15.97 21.75
CA PRO A 45 7.78 -16.52 20.42
C PRO A 45 9.00 -16.00 19.66
N LEU A 46 9.69 -16.91 18.95
CA LEU A 46 10.76 -16.56 18.01
C LEU A 46 10.41 -15.23 17.36
N GLU A 47 11.34 -14.27 17.40
CA GLU A 47 11.20 -12.96 16.75
C GLU A 47 10.38 -13.14 15.47
N THR A 48 9.10 -12.75 15.53
CA THR A 48 8.22 -12.91 14.37
C THR A 48 8.58 -11.75 13.48
N THR A 49 9.66 -11.92 12.72
CA THR A 49 9.99 -11.05 11.60
C THR A 49 8.88 -11.28 10.58
N PHE A 50 7.83 -10.47 10.65
CA PHE A 50 6.88 -10.36 9.56
C PHE A 50 7.69 -9.88 8.36
N GLY A 51 7.95 -10.81 7.43
CA GLY A 51 8.63 -10.49 6.18
C GLY A 51 7.84 -9.43 5.42
N GLU A 52 8.53 -8.73 4.53
CA GLU A 52 7.92 -7.74 3.64
C GLU A 52 6.72 -8.36 2.91
N ILE A 53 5.57 -7.68 2.94
CA ILE A 53 4.38 -8.08 2.19
C ILE A 53 4.54 -7.56 0.77
N ILE A 54 4.46 -8.44 -0.23
CA ILE A 54 4.45 -8.06 -1.64
C ILE A 54 3.00 -8.02 -2.12
N ALA A 55 2.58 -6.87 -2.64
CA ALA A 55 1.21 -6.64 -3.09
C ALA A 55 1.17 -5.78 -4.36
N TRP A 56 0.03 -5.76 -5.06
CA TRP A 56 -0.15 -5.06 -6.33
C TRP A 56 -0.47 -3.59 -6.14
N ARG A 57 0.17 -2.70 -6.89
CA ARG A 57 -0.10 -1.26 -6.86
C ARG A 57 -0.06 -0.65 -8.26
N ALA A 58 -0.85 0.40 -8.43
CA ALA A 58 -0.86 1.25 -9.61
C ALA A 58 -0.19 2.60 -9.31
N TRP A 59 0.45 3.17 -10.32
CA TRP A 59 1.05 4.50 -10.29
C TRP A 59 0.68 5.30 -11.53
N LYS A 60 0.69 6.62 -11.35
CA LYS A 60 0.77 7.59 -12.45
C LYS A 60 2.23 7.97 -12.68
N VAL A 61 2.50 8.54 -13.84
CA VAL A 61 3.79 9.11 -14.19
C VAL A 61 3.57 10.59 -14.46
N ASP A 62 4.12 11.43 -13.61
CA ASP A 62 4.11 12.88 -13.78
C ASP A 62 5.53 13.44 -13.69
N GLY A 63 5.91 14.30 -14.64
CA GLY A 63 7.27 14.82 -14.75
C GLY A 63 8.36 13.75 -14.81
N GLY A 64 8.04 12.54 -15.31
CA GLY A 64 8.95 11.40 -15.34
C GLY A 64 9.12 10.65 -14.01
N ARG A 65 8.29 10.93 -13.00
CA ARG A 65 8.34 10.30 -11.68
C ARG A 65 7.05 9.54 -11.40
N LEU A 66 7.15 8.47 -10.62
CA LEU A 66 5.97 7.76 -10.13
C LEU A 66 5.22 8.62 -9.11
N THR A 67 3.91 8.72 -9.26
CA THR A 67 3.02 9.43 -8.33
C THR A 67 1.84 8.53 -7.94
N SER A 68 1.18 8.87 -6.83
CA SER A 68 -0.04 8.16 -6.44
C SER A 68 -1.18 8.44 -7.45
N PRO A 69 -2.02 7.45 -7.79
CA PRO A 69 -3.16 7.67 -8.70
C PRO A 69 -4.13 8.75 -8.24
N TYR A 70 -4.26 8.93 -6.92
CA TYR A 70 -5.24 9.83 -6.29
C TYR A 70 -4.61 11.00 -5.52
N GLN A 71 -3.28 11.03 -5.38
CA GLN A 71 -2.58 12.08 -4.63
C GLN A 71 -1.33 12.51 -5.39
N ASP A 72 -1.00 13.79 -5.36
CA ASP A 72 0.19 14.33 -6.04
C ASP A 72 1.48 14.12 -5.22
N THR A 73 1.57 13.00 -4.49
CA THR A 73 2.76 12.64 -3.72
C THR A 73 3.74 11.87 -4.63
N PRO A 74 4.90 12.45 -4.96
CA PRO A 74 5.90 11.78 -5.77
C PRO A 74 6.60 10.68 -4.96
N TRP A 75 6.84 9.56 -5.63
CA TRP A 75 7.70 8.49 -5.13
C TRP A 75 9.13 8.81 -5.55
N GLN A 76 10.03 8.83 -4.57
CA GLN A 76 11.45 9.02 -4.84
C GLN A 76 12.07 7.69 -5.30
N PRO A 77 12.89 7.68 -6.37
CA PRO A 77 13.52 6.45 -6.84
C PRO A 77 14.45 5.84 -5.79
N GLY A 78 14.32 4.54 -5.53
CA GLY A 78 15.16 3.79 -4.60
C GLY A 78 14.98 4.13 -3.11
N GLU A 79 14.08 5.06 -2.77
CA GLU A 79 13.83 5.47 -1.39
C GLU A 79 12.61 4.78 -0.80
N ILE A 80 12.70 4.49 0.50
CA ILE A 80 11.58 4.01 1.29
C ILE A 80 10.60 5.16 1.49
N MET A 81 9.34 4.92 1.16
CA MET A 81 8.27 5.87 1.40
C MET A 81 7.64 5.61 2.77
N GLU A 82 7.34 6.68 3.51
CA GLU A 82 6.63 6.64 4.80
C GLU A 82 5.28 7.35 4.68
N GLY A 83 4.20 6.63 4.99
CA GLY A 83 2.83 7.06 4.75
C GLY A 83 2.04 7.40 6.02
N GLY A 84 2.67 7.28 7.20
CA GLY A 84 2.04 7.49 8.50
C GLY A 84 1.31 6.27 9.05
N ASP A 85 0.46 6.49 10.07
CA ASP A 85 -0.19 5.44 10.85
C ASP A 85 -1.37 4.78 10.09
N PRO A 86 -1.26 3.50 9.68
CA PRO A 86 -2.31 2.82 8.91
C PRO A 86 -3.59 2.55 9.69
N PHE A 87 -3.55 2.57 11.03
CA PHE A 87 -4.74 2.41 11.87
C PHE A 87 -5.60 3.68 11.94
N LYS A 88 -5.06 4.83 11.50
CA LYS A 88 -5.76 6.13 11.42
C LYS A 88 -6.10 6.53 9.99
N ASP A 89 -6.30 5.51 9.17
CA ASP A 89 -6.56 5.63 7.76
C ASP A 89 -5.44 6.26 6.87
N HIS A 90 -4.22 6.43 7.38
CA HIS A 90 -3.07 6.87 6.59
C HIS A 90 -2.29 5.70 5.98
N GLY A 91 -1.20 5.93 5.24
CA GLY A 91 -0.36 4.85 4.71
C GLY A 91 -0.61 4.50 3.24
N PHE A 92 0.18 3.54 2.76
CA PHE A 92 0.17 3.09 1.37
C PHE A 92 -0.72 1.88 1.19
N TYR A 93 -1.68 2.03 0.28
CA TYR A 93 -2.54 0.94 -0.16
C TYR A 93 -1.91 0.07 -1.25
N ALA A 94 -2.15 -1.22 -1.17
CA ALA A 94 -1.89 -2.16 -2.26
C ALA A 94 -2.93 -3.29 -2.25
N HIS A 95 -3.17 -3.89 -3.41
CA HIS A 95 -4.15 -4.94 -3.60
C HIS A 95 -3.50 -6.32 -3.48
N LYS A 96 -4.25 -7.28 -2.92
CA LYS A 96 -3.81 -8.69 -2.89
C LYS A 96 -3.74 -9.30 -4.29
N ARG A 97 -4.59 -8.83 -5.20
CA ARG A 97 -4.81 -9.39 -6.53
C ARG A 97 -4.88 -8.27 -7.58
N VAL A 98 -4.31 -8.52 -8.76
CA VAL A 98 -4.26 -7.53 -9.84
C VAL A 98 -5.64 -7.23 -10.42
N GLU A 99 -6.56 -8.20 -10.39
CA GLU A 99 -7.93 -8.04 -10.90
C GLU A 99 -8.70 -6.98 -10.10
N HIS A 100 -8.48 -6.93 -8.78
CA HIS A 100 -9.13 -5.96 -7.90
C HIS A 100 -8.55 -4.56 -8.07
N LEU A 101 -7.24 -4.46 -8.31
CA LEU A 101 -6.60 -3.22 -8.72
C LEU A 101 -7.24 -2.68 -9.99
N PHE A 102 -7.39 -3.49 -11.04
CA PHE A 102 -8.02 -3.03 -12.28
C PHE A 102 -9.51 -2.71 -12.13
N ALA A 103 -10.22 -3.41 -11.26
CA ALA A 103 -11.62 -3.12 -10.98
C ALA A 103 -11.79 -1.72 -10.36
N GLN A 104 -10.86 -1.30 -9.50
CA GLN A 104 -10.91 -0.04 -8.74
C GLN A 104 -10.23 1.13 -9.45
N GLU A 105 -9.11 0.91 -10.14
CA GLU A 105 -8.22 1.96 -10.67
C GLU A 105 -8.47 2.30 -12.15
N ARG A 106 -9.61 1.90 -12.73
CA ARG A 106 -9.86 1.71 -14.17
C ARG A 106 -9.23 2.69 -15.17
N GLU A 107 -9.06 3.97 -14.85
CA GLU A 107 -8.65 4.99 -15.83
C GLU A 107 -7.44 5.86 -15.40
N ASN A 108 -6.92 5.68 -14.18
CA ASN A 108 -5.92 6.61 -13.61
C ASN A 108 -4.55 5.98 -13.38
N TRP A 109 -4.22 4.87 -14.03
CA TRP A 109 -2.90 4.25 -13.94
C TRP A 109 -2.15 4.34 -15.26
N GLN A 110 -0.83 4.46 -15.15
CA GLN A 110 0.09 4.36 -16.29
C GLN A 110 1.13 3.26 -16.08
N VAL A 111 1.36 2.86 -14.84
CA VAL A 111 2.25 1.75 -14.48
C VAL A 111 1.54 0.90 -13.44
N VAL A 112 1.59 -0.42 -13.60
CA VAL A 112 1.13 -1.38 -12.59
C VAL A 112 2.25 -2.38 -12.32
N GLY A 113 2.40 -2.71 -11.05
CA GLY A 113 3.51 -3.49 -10.55
C GLY A 113 3.23 -3.99 -9.14
N THR A 114 4.28 -4.48 -8.51
CA THR A 114 4.25 -4.90 -7.11
C THR A 114 5.03 -3.91 -6.24
N VAL A 115 4.63 -3.84 -4.98
CA VAL A 115 5.21 -2.99 -3.95
C VAL A 115 5.46 -3.84 -2.71
N LYS A 116 6.62 -3.63 -2.08
CA LYS A 116 6.95 -4.15 -0.76
C LYS A 116 6.30 -3.25 0.29
N LEU A 117 5.66 -3.85 1.27
CA LEU A 117 4.99 -3.18 2.38
C LEU A 117 5.48 -3.75 3.71
N TRP A 118 5.75 -2.88 4.69
CA TRP A 118 6.18 -3.28 6.02
C TRP A 118 5.92 -2.18 7.06
N GLY A 119 6.36 -2.43 8.30
CA GLY A 119 6.07 -1.59 9.47
C GLY A 119 4.74 -1.99 10.09
N ASN A 120 3.95 -1.02 10.51
CA ASN A 120 2.55 -1.27 10.82
C ASN A 120 1.79 -1.60 9.53
N VAL A 121 1.00 -2.67 9.54
CA VAL A 121 0.19 -3.08 8.38
C VAL A 121 -1.21 -3.46 8.85
N VAL A 122 -2.21 -2.91 8.18
CA VAL A 122 -3.62 -3.31 8.30
C VAL A 122 -3.99 -4.12 7.08
N GLU A 123 -4.38 -5.38 7.29
CA GLU A 123 -4.95 -6.21 6.25
C GLU A 123 -6.43 -5.88 6.08
N HIS A 124 -6.82 -5.60 4.83
CA HIS A 124 -8.21 -5.44 4.41
C HIS A 124 -8.65 -6.67 3.59
N THR A 125 -9.94 -6.80 3.32
CA THR A 125 -10.47 -7.93 2.52
C THR A 125 -9.73 -8.06 1.19
N GLU A 126 -9.53 -6.93 0.49
CA GLU A 126 -8.97 -6.92 -0.88
C GLU A 126 -7.54 -6.41 -1.01
N GLY A 127 -6.91 -6.06 0.10
CA GLY A 127 -5.63 -5.37 0.06
C GLY A 127 -4.99 -5.21 1.42
N TYR A 128 -3.97 -4.37 1.44
CA TYR A 128 -3.21 -4.00 2.61
C TYR A 128 -3.08 -2.49 2.65
N ARG A 129 -2.89 -1.98 3.86
CA ARG A 129 -2.46 -0.61 4.09
C ARG A 129 -1.27 -0.63 5.02
N ALA A 130 -0.16 -0.02 4.62
CA ALA A 130 1.09 -0.09 5.38
C ALA A 130 1.71 1.27 5.62
N GLU A 131 2.49 1.35 6.69
CA GLU A 131 3.29 2.52 7.07
C GLU A 131 4.42 2.77 6.06
N PHE A 132 5.16 1.73 5.69
CA PHE A 132 6.26 1.84 4.74
C PHE A 132 5.96 1.14 3.43
N ALA A 133 6.47 1.70 2.34
CA ALA A 133 6.38 1.09 1.02
C ALA A 133 7.60 1.35 0.14
N LEU A 134 7.93 0.41 -0.74
CA LEU A 134 8.96 0.55 -1.76
C LEU A 134 8.53 -0.19 -3.03
N PRO A 135 8.62 0.41 -4.23
CA PRO A 135 8.33 -0.30 -5.48
C PRO A 135 9.23 -1.52 -5.61
N HIS A 136 8.66 -2.64 -6.02
CA HIS A 136 9.38 -3.91 -6.09
C HIS A 136 9.65 -4.35 -7.52
N GLU A 137 8.61 -4.47 -8.32
CA GLU A 137 8.69 -4.85 -9.73
C GLU A 137 7.61 -4.14 -10.54
N PHE A 138 7.89 -3.85 -11.81
CA PHE A 138 6.90 -3.29 -12.74
C PHE A 138 6.57 -4.29 -13.83
N HIS A 139 5.28 -4.54 -14.04
CA HIS A 139 4.80 -5.58 -14.94
C HIS A 139 4.08 -5.01 -16.15
N ILE A 140 3.26 -3.97 -15.95
CA ILE A 140 2.38 -3.43 -16.98
C ILE A 140 2.62 -1.94 -17.09
N PHE A 141 2.82 -1.49 -18.33
CA PHE A 141 3.08 -0.11 -18.66
C PHE A 141 2.06 0.35 -19.69
N HIS A 142 1.69 1.63 -19.59
CA HIS A 142 0.94 2.28 -20.64
C HIS A 142 1.73 2.21 -21.96
N SER A 143 1.03 1.93 -23.08
CA SER A 143 1.64 1.67 -24.39
C SER A 143 2.44 2.86 -24.95
N THR A 144 2.21 4.06 -24.41
CA THR A 144 2.87 5.30 -24.83
C THR A 144 4.31 5.43 -24.32
N PHE A 145 4.75 4.60 -23.37
CA PHE A 145 6.10 4.67 -22.85
C PHE A 145 7.10 3.96 -23.75
N SER A 146 8.23 4.63 -24.03
CA SER A 146 9.36 4.03 -24.72
C SER A 146 10.01 2.94 -23.86
N ASP A 147 10.64 1.97 -24.50
CA ASP A 147 11.32 0.89 -23.77
C ASP A 147 12.47 1.41 -22.90
N SER A 148 13.22 2.40 -23.39
CA SER A 148 14.25 3.10 -22.61
C SER A 148 13.72 3.72 -21.31
N PHE A 149 12.49 4.23 -21.32
CA PHE A 149 11.88 4.81 -20.11
C PHE A 149 11.39 3.73 -19.15
N LYS A 150 10.85 2.61 -19.67
CA LYS A 150 10.47 1.45 -18.86
C LYS A 150 11.69 0.84 -18.16
N ASP A 151 12.81 0.74 -18.88
CA ASP A 151 14.06 0.21 -18.35
C ASP A 151 14.65 1.13 -17.30
N TRP A 152 14.65 2.45 -17.55
CA TRP A 152 15.04 3.44 -16.55
C TRP A 152 14.18 3.37 -15.29
N LEU A 153 12.85 3.27 -15.41
CA LEU A 153 11.95 3.13 -14.26
C LEU A 153 12.30 1.90 -13.42
N LYS A 154 12.51 0.75 -14.06
CA LYS A 154 12.92 -0.48 -13.37
C LYS A 154 14.27 -0.27 -12.67
N GLN A 155 15.26 0.26 -13.36
CA GLN A 155 16.59 0.45 -12.79
C GLN A 155 16.56 1.36 -11.56
N GLU A 156 15.90 2.51 -11.64
CA GLU A 156 15.98 3.52 -10.59
C GLU A 156 15.08 3.21 -9.39
N TYR A 157 13.88 2.69 -9.61
CA TYR A 157 12.91 2.48 -8.53
C TYR A 157 13.02 1.13 -7.85
N THR A 158 13.59 0.11 -8.52
CA THR A 158 13.71 -1.24 -7.94
C THR A 158 15.16 -1.59 -7.59
N ALA A 159 16.12 -0.68 -7.81
CA ALA A 159 17.44 -0.82 -7.23
C ALA A 159 17.32 -0.91 -5.70
N ALA A 160 18.08 -1.80 -5.10
CA ALA A 160 18.20 -1.83 -3.65
C ALA A 160 18.60 -0.43 -3.17
N PRO A 161 18.00 0.11 -2.08
CA PRO A 161 18.41 1.39 -1.54
C PRO A 161 19.92 1.31 -1.35
N SER A 162 20.66 2.17 -2.07
CA SER A 162 22.11 2.20 -2.05
C SER A 162 22.53 2.23 -0.60
N SER A 163 23.10 1.12 -0.11
CA SER A 163 23.36 0.94 1.31
C SER A 163 24.10 2.18 1.79
N CYS A 164 23.52 2.86 2.78
CA CYS A 164 24.03 4.06 3.42
C CYS A 164 25.56 4.02 3.46
N ASP A 165 26.18 4.70 2.50
CA ASP A 165 27.59 5.01 2.58
C ASP A 165 27.70 5.96 3.75
N SER A 166 27.99 5.39 4.91
CA SER A 166 28.12 6.09 6.20
C SER A 166 29.41 6.92 6.24
N GLY A 167 30.02 7.16 5.07
CA GLY A 167 31.28 7.87 4.84
C GLY A 167 31.11 9.39 4.84
N GLY A 168 30.53 9.94 5.91
CA GLY A 168 30.66 11.36 6.20
C GLY A 168 32.13 11.71 6.51
N GLY A 169 32.79 12.42 5.60
CA GLY A 169 33.84 13.36 5.99
C GLY A 169 35.16 13.34 5.21
N ARG A 170 35.15 13.80 3.95
CA ARG A 170 36.29 14.56 3.41
C ARG A 170 35.79 15.83 2.72
N PHE A 171 35.56 16.86 3.53
CA PHE A 171 35.60 18.24 3.07
C PHE A 171 37.02 18.52 2.57
N LEU A 172 37.22 18.54 1.26
CA LEU A 172 38.39 19.16 0.67
C LEU A 172 38.16 20.68 0.69
N GLY A 173 38.73 21.33 1.70
CA GLY A 173 38.88 22.78 1.73
C GLY A 173 39.80 23.21 0.60
N GLY A 174 39.21 23.58 -0.53
CA GLY A 174 39.88 24.32 -1.60
C GLY A 174 40.03 25.78 -1.20
N GLY A 175 41.17 26.11 -0.57
CA GLY A 175 41.59 27.49 -0.39
C GLY A 175 41.99 28.10 -1.73
N ILE A 176 41.11 28.93 -2.28
CA ILE A 176 41.44 29.92 -3.30
C ILE A 176 41.96 31.17 -2.60
N GLY A 177 43.29 31.33 -2.59
CA GLY A 177 43.97 32.57 -2.26
C GLY A 177 44.47 33.21 -3.55
N SER A 178 43.87 34.33 -3.91
CA SER A 178 44.23 35.21 -5.01
C SER A 178 45.27 36.24 -4.58
N GLU A 179 46.13 36.61 -5.54
CA GLU A 179 47.01 37.79 -5.63
C GLU A 179 48.27 37.88 -4.74
#